data_AF-A0A2E7VGK4-F1
#
_entry.id   AF-A0A2E7VGK4-F1
#
_cell.length_a   1.000
_cell.length_b   1.000
_cell.length_c   1.000
_cell.angle_alpha   90.00
_cell.angle_beta   90.00
_cell.angle_gamma   90.00
#
_symmetry.space_group_name_H-M   'P 1'
#
loop_
_entity.id
_entity.type
_entity.pdbx_description
1 polymer ?
#
loop_
_entity_poly.entity_id
_entity_poly.type
_entity_poly.pdbx_seq_one_letter_code
_entity_poly.pdbx_strand_id
1 'polypeptide(L)'
;MKLLTATALLVTFSTAAIAGDWPQWRGPNRDGVSTEKDLLDAWPEGGPKLLWKAQGLGIGYSSVSITGGRIYTMGDGEKTSHVYCLDPKDGTIIWTSKPIGKTGGNYEGTRCTPTFDEGLLFALGQFGDLVCLKADNGEEVWRKNLVADFGGQPGGWNYSESPLVDEGKVLVTPGGKQGAVVALDKKTGDLVWQSKEFTDDAQYSSLIAREFGGKRQYVQFTLASVVGIEASTGKLLWKTPRKGRTAVVSTPIFHEGQVFVSSAYGVGCNGFKVSHSDGSFSVEEIYADKTISNHHGGCIRVGDYVYGSSSTTLVCMELKTGERKWRARSAGKGSILIVDDKIILRAEKGTVVLLELTPEAYVEISKFEQPDRSKAKAWSHPVVSDGILYLKDQGLLLAYDLRK
;
A
#
# COMPACT_ATOMS: atom_id res chain seq x y z
N MET A 1 -39.02 -13.69 42.23
CA MET A 1 -37.81 -13.14 41.59
C MET A 1 -37.55 -13.90 40.30
N LYS A 2 -37.91 -13.33 39.14
CA LYS A 2 -37.49 -13.83 37.83
C LYS A 2 -36.56 -12.76 37.25
N LEU A 3 -35.28 -13.07 37.11
CA LEU A 3 -34.31 -12.21 36.43
C LEU A 3 -34.60 -12.24 34.93
N LEU A 4 -34.87 -11.07 34.36
CA LEU A 4 -34.88 -10.85 32.91
C LEU A 4 -33.47 -10.48 32.49
N THR A 5 -32.81 -11.40 31.79
CA THR A 5 -31.51 -11.17 31.15
C THR A 5 -31.74 -10.39 29.85
N ALA A 6 -31.32 -9.14 29.81
CA ALA A 6 -31.35 -8.31 28.61
C ALA A 6 -30.14 -8.64 27.73
N THR A 7 -30.37 -9.33 26.62
CA THR A 7 -29.34 -9.59 25.61
C THR A 7 -29.13 -8.32 24.78
N ALA A 8 -28.00 -7.63 25.00
CA ALA A 8 -27.61 -6.49 24.18
C ALA A 8 -27.13 -6.98 22.80
N LEU A 9 -27.88 -6.65 21.76
CA LEU A 9 -27.52 -6.93 20.37
C LEU A 9 -26.44 -5.92 19.94
N LEU A 10 -25.18 -6.36 19.83
CA LEU A 10 -24.15 -5.55 19.18
C LEU A 10 -24.46 -5.46 17.69
N VAL A 11 -24.94 -4.31 17.24
CA VAL A 11 -25.04 -3.97 15.82
C VAL A 11 -23.67 -3.48 15.37
N THR A 12 -22.92 -4.34 14.69
CA THR A 12 -21.69 -3.95 14.00
C THR A 12 -22.05 -3.20 12.72
N PHE A 13 -21.83 -1.88 12.72
CA PHE A 13 -21.87 -1.09 11.47
C PHE A 13 -20.65 -1.46 10.64
N SER A 14 -20.82 -2.39 9.70
CA SER A 14 -19.89 -2.54 8.59
C SER A 14 -20.16 -1.40 7.61
N THR A 15 -19.26 -0.43 7.52
CA THR A 15 -19.25 0.52 6.40
C THR A 15 -18.98 -0.29 5.14
N ALA A 16 -20.05 -0.64 4.41
CA ALA A 16 -19.90 -1.22 3.09
C ALA A 16 -19.11 -0.22 2.25
N ALA A 17 -17.92 -0.62 1.80
CA ALA A 17 -17.19 0.15 0.79
C ALA A 17 -18.13 0.35 -0.40
N ILE A 18 -18.35 1.59 -0.79
CA ILE A 18 -19.12 1.88 -2.00
C ILE A 18 -18.28 1.33 -3.15
N ALA A 19 -18.90 0.59 -4.08
CA ALA A 19 -18.19 0.12 -5.26
C ALA A 19 -17.45 1.29 -5.91
N GLY A 20 -16.15 1.13 -6.17
CA GLY A 20 -15.27 2.19 -6.67
C GLY A 20 -14.41 2.89 -5.60
N ASP A 21 -14.69 2.76 -4.30
CA ASP A 21 -13.86 3.36 -3.26
C ASP A 21 -12.45 2.72 -3.18
N TRP A 22 -11.43 3.57 -3.17
CA TRP A 22 -10.01 3.24 -3.00
C TRP A 22 -9.38 4.12 -1.91
N PRO A 23 -9.79 3.99 -0.63
CA PRO A 23 -9.51 4.99 0.40
C PRO A 23 -8.06 5.02 0.89
N GLN A 24 -7.24 4.04 0.51
CA GLN A 24 -5.90 3.86 1.06
C GLN A 24 -4.94 3.13 0.12
N TRP A 25 -3.70 2.98 0.56
CA TRP A 25 -2.67 2.20 -0.11
C TRP A 25 -3.17 0.81 -0.53
N ARG A 26 -3.12 0.53 -1.83
CA ARG A 26 -3.55 -0.74 -2.42
C ARG A 26 -5.02 -1.11 -2.15
N GLY A 27 -5.87 -0.10 -1.97
CA GLY A 27 -7.32 -0.27 -1.92
C GLY A 27 -7.84 -0.64 -0.54
N PRO A 28 -9.16 -0.87 -0.39
CA PRO A 28 -9.81 -1.04 0.91
C PRO A 28 -9.22 -2.17 1.75
N ASN A 29 -8.71 -3.24 1.11
CA ASN A 29 -8.11 -4.40 1.77
C ASN A 29 -6.57 -4.41 1.81
N ARG A 30 -5.94 -3.37 1.22
CA ARG A 30 -4.49 -3.22 1.02
C ARG A 30 -3.84 -4.36 0.22
N ASP A 31 -4.62 -5.05 -0.61
CA ASP A 31 -4.19 -6.20 -1.41
C ASP A 31 -3.93 -5.86 -2.89
N GLY A 32 -4.35 -4.69 -3.37
CA GLY A 32 -4.17 -4.24 -4.75
C GLY A 32 -5.19 -4.85 -5.71
N VAL A 33 -6.34 -5.30 -5.20
CA VAL A 33 -7.43 -5.86 -6.01
C VAL A 33 -8.63 -4.91 -5.98
N SER A 34 -9.05 -4.43 -7.16
CA SER A 34 -10.32 -3.72 -7.34
C SER A 34 -11.44 -4.73 -7.63
N THR A 35 -12.62 -4.47 -7.07
CA THR A 35 -13.83 -5.28 -7.28
C THR A 35 -14.65 -4.82 -8.49
N GLU A 36 -14.19 -3.77 -9.18
CA GLU A 36 -14.87 -3.27 -10.38
C GLU A 36 -14.84 -4.27 -11.52
N LYS A 37 -15.91 -4.24 -12.31
CA LYS A 37 -16.22 -5.15 -13.41
C LYS A 37 -16.72 -4.37 -14.63
N ASP A 38 -16.92 -5.07 -15.74
CA ASP A 38 -17.45 -4.52 -16.99
C ASP A 38 -16.58 -3.41 -17.60
N LEU A 39 -15.26 -3.58 -17.50
CA LEU A 39 -14.27 -2.66 -18.06
C LEU A 39 -13.82 -3.11 -19.46
N LEU A 40 -13.18 -2.22 -20.21
CA LEU A 40 -12.63 -2.51 -21.53
C LEU A 40 -11.79 -3.78 -21.54
N ASP A 41 -12.11 -4.69 -22.47
CA ASP A 41 -11.41 -5.97 -22.59
C ASP A 41 -10.02 -5.80 -23.20
N ALA A 42 -9.83 -4.79 -24.04
CA ALA A 42 -8.56 -4.38 -24.63
C ALA A 42 -8.54 -2.86 -24.83
N TRP A 43 -7.35 -2.26 -24.91
CA TRP A 43 -7.18 -0.85 -25.23
C TRP A 43 -6.77 -0.63 -26.69
N PRO A 44 -7.17 0.48 -27.32
CA PRO A 44 -6.64 0.85 -28.64
C PRO A 44 -5.15 1.23 -28.53
N GLU A 45 -4.46 1.38 -29.67
CA GLU A 45 -3.01 1.63 -29.72
C GLU A 45 -2.56 2.86 -28.88
N GLY A 46 -3.38 3.90 -28.83
CA GLY A 46 -3.14 5.11 -28.03
C GLY A 46 -3.49 4.99 -26.54
N GLY A 47 -3.97 3.82 -26.10
CA GLY A 47 -4.51 3.61 -24.75
C GLY A 47 -5.99 3.99 -24.62
N PRO A 48 -6.60 3.73 -23.46
CA PRO A 48 -7.98 4.16 -23.21
C PRO A 48 -8.14 5.68 -23.34
N LYS A 49 -9.39 6.16 -23.45
CA LYS A 49 -9.65 7.58 -23.66
C LYS A 49 -9.16 8.41 -22.47
N LEU A 50 -8.19 9.30 -22.70
CA LEU A 50 -7.78 10.29 -21.69
C LEU A 50 -8.93 11.27 -21.43
N LEU A 51 -9.41 11.33 -20.18
CA LEU A 51 -10.49 12.21 -19.76
C LEU A 51 -9.96 13.60 -19.38
N TRP A 52 -8.92 13.63 -18.55
CA TRP A 52 -8.30 14.87 -18.09
C TRP A 52 -6.88 14.62 -17.58
N LYS A 53 -6.14 15.73 -17.39
CA LYS A 53 -4.80 15.76 -16.80
C LYS A 53 -4.71 16.91 -15.79
N ALA A 54 -4.43 16.57 -14.53
CA ALA A 54 -4.09 17.52 -13.49
C ALA A 54 -2.57 17.75 -13.43
N GLN A 55 -2.16 18.95 -13.04
CA GLN A 55 -0.76 19.34 -12.89
C GLN A 55 -0.56 20.13 -11.59
N GLY A 56 0.70 20.33 -11.18
CA GLY A 56 1.01 21.11 -9.97
C GLY A 56 0.93 20.31 -8.67
N LEU A 57 0.89 18.97 -8.76
CA LEU A 57 0.76 18.06 -7.61
C LEU A 57 2.09 17.72 -6.92
N GLY A 58 3.16 18.45 -7.26
CA GLY A 58 4.50 18.25 -6.68
C GLY A 58 5.21 16.95 -7.10
N ILE A 59 6.51 16.91 -6.87
CA ILE A 59 7.37 15.76 -7.18
C ILE A 59 7.07 14.61 -6.21
N GLY A 60 7.03 13.37 -6.70
CA GLY A 60 6.88 12.22 -5.82
C GLY A 60 6.08 11.05 -6.40
N TYR A 61 6.08 9.99 -5.61
CA TYR A 61 5.65 8.64 -5.95
C TYR A 61 4.44 8.16 -5.14
N SER A 62 3.79 9.05 -4.39
CA SER A 62 2.47 8.78 -3.80
C SER A 62 1.55 8.14 -4.84
N SER A 63 0.77 7.15 -4.45
CA SER A 63 -0.40 6.78 -5.23
C SER A 63 -1.51 7.82 -5.02
N VAL A 64 -2.71 7.51 -5.47
CA VAL A 64 -3.93 8.23 -5.11
C VAL A 64 -4.79 7.39 -4.17
N SER A 65 -5.52 8.07 -3.29
CA SER A 65 -6.67 7.52 -2.58
C SER A 65 -7.92 8.22 -3.08
N ILE A 66 -8.95 7.46 -3.42
CA ILE A 66 -10.16 7.97 -4.07
C ILE A 66 -11.35 7.50 -3.27
N THR A 67 -12.10 8.42 -2.67
CA THR A 67 -13.30 8.09 -1.91
C THR A 67 -14.10 9.34 -1.60
N GLY A 68 -15.41 9.19 -1.38
CA GLY A 68 -16.29 10.31 -1.03
C GLY A 68 -16.32 11.41 -2.09
N GLY A 69 -16.13 11.06 -3.37
CA GLY A 69 -16.11 12.02 -4.48
C GLY A 69 -14.88 12.94 -4.49
N ARG A 70 -13.74 12.46 -3.96
CA ARG A 70 -12.48 13.19 -3.89
C ARG A 70 -11.30 12.29 -4.24
N ILE A 71 -10.25 12.88 -4.78
CA ILE A 71 -8.94 12.24 -4.97
C ILE A 71 -7.95 12.90 -4.03
N TYR A 72 -7.19 12.11 -3.28
CA TYR A 72 -6.14 12.57 -2.39
C TYR A 72 -4.78 12.02 -2.82
N THR A 73 -3.76 12.87 -2.85
CA THR A 73 -2.38 12.47 -3.16
C THR A 73 -1.37 13.38 -2.48
N MET A 74 -0.08 13.06 -2.60
CA MET A 74 1.01 13.84 -2.04
C MET A 74 2.07 14.20 -3.09
N GLY A 75 2.76 15.30 -2.84
CA GLY A 75 3.95 15.68 -3.57
C GLY A 75 4.77 16.77 -2.89
N ASP A 76 6.02 16.85 -3.32
CA ASP A 76 7.00 17.86 -2.92
C ASP A 76 6.80 19.12 -3.77
N GLY A 77 6.57 20.25 -3.11
CA GLY A 77 6.75 21.58 -3.68
C GLY A 77 8.23 21.96 -3.71
N GLU A 78 8.54 23.26 -3.73
CA GLU A 78 9.93 23.72 -3.77
C GLU A 78 10.69 23.39 -2.47
N LYS A 79 10.09 23.64 -1.31
CA LYS A 79 10.73 23.50 0.02
C LYS A 79 9.98 22.60 0.98
N THR A 80 8.69 22.40 0.74
CA THR A 80 7.78 21.65 1.62
C THR A 80 6.94 20.65 0.84
N SER A 81 6.59 19.55 1.49
CA SER A 81 5.66 18.55 0.96
C SER A 81 4.22 18.90 1.34
N HIS A 82 3.26 18.50 0.50
CA HIS A 82 1.83 18.82 0.66
C HIS A 82 0.95 17.61 0.37
N VAL A 83 -0.25 17.60 0.96
CA VAL A 83 -1.38 16.79 0.51
C VAL A 83 -2.23 17.64 -0.42
N TYR A 84 -2.66 17.04 -1.52
CA TYR A 84 -3.55 17.66 -2.51
C TYR A 84 -4.87 16.90 -2.54
N CYS A 85 -5.98 17.65 -2.60
CA CYS A 85 -7.31 17.12 -2.84
C CYS A 85 -7.83 17.62 -4.19
N LEU A 86 -8.37 16.72 -5.00
CA LEU A 86 -8.85 17.02 -6.34
C LEU A 86 -10.30 16.55 -6.54
N ASP A 87 -11.00 17.24 -7.45
CA ASP A 87 -12.27 16.77 -7.98
C ASP A 87 -12.01 15.67 -9.04
N PRO A 88 -12.57 14.45 -8.90
CA PRO A 88 -12.40 13.39 -9.89
C PRO A 88 -13.01 13.69 -11.26
N LYS A 89 -13.92 14.67 -11.38
CA LYS A 89 -14.59 15.00 -12.64
C LYS A 89 -13.64 15.63 -13.66
N ASP A 90 -12.73 16.47 -13.21
CA ASP A 90 -11.88 17.27 -14.09
C ASP A 90 -10.42 17.41 -13.58
N GLY A 91 -10.10 16.86 -12.41
CA GLY A 91 -8.77 16.94 -11.82
C GLY A 91 -8.44 18.33 -11.25
N THR A 92 -9.43 19.20 -11.04
CA THR A 92 -9.20 20.49 -10.39
C THR A 92 -8.79 20.30 -8.94
N ILE A 93 -7.76 21.05 -8.50
CA ILE A 93 -7.35 21.05 -7.09
C ILE A 93 -8.41 21.81 -6.28
N ILE A 94 -9.07 21.12 -5.37
CA ILE A 94 -10.06 21.68 -4.45
C ILE A 94 -9.36 22.37 -3.29
N TRP A 95 -8.36 21.70 -2.70
CA TRP A 95 -7.53 22.28 -1.65
C TRP A 95 -6.13 21.66 -1.64
N THR A 96 -5.18 22.41 -1.07
CA THR A 96 -3.82 21.98 -0.78
C THR A 96 -3.56 22.20 0.71
N SER A 97 -3.01 21.19 1.39
CA SER A 97 -2.75 21.29 2.83
C SER A 97 -1.66 22.33 3.14
N LYS A 98 -1.59 22.76 4.40
CA LYS A 98 -0.36 23.34 4.96
C LYS A 98 0.82 22.35 4.79
N PRO A 99 2.08 22.83 4.86
CA PRO A 99 3.26 21.96 4.81
C PRO A 99 3.17 20.72 5.72
N ILE A 100 3.40 19.54 5.16
CA ILE A 100 3.44 18.26 5.88
C ILE A 100 4.87 17.70 5.97
N GLY A 101 5.84 18.60 6.15
CA GLY A 101 7.26 18.29 6.22
C GLY A 101 8.07 19.00 5.13
N LYS A 102 9.38 18.84 5.21
CA LYS A 102 10.35 19.39 4.23
C LYS A 102 10.57 18.43 3.06
N THR A 103 11.08 18.96 1.94
CA THR A 103 11.48 18.18 0.76
C THR A 103 12.96 17.73 0.84
N GLY A 104 13.42 16.95 -0.15
CA GLY A 104 14.84 16.61 -0.35
C GLY A 104 15.24 15.20 0.12
N GLY A 105 16.40 15.07 0.76
CA GLY A 105 16.97 13.76 1.15
C GLY A 105 17.64 13.01 0.00
N ASN A 106 18.03 11.75 0.23
CA ASN A 106 18.73 10.94 -0.77
C ASN A 106 17.87 10.52 -1.97
N TYR A 107 16.55 10.62 -1.84
CA TYR A 107 15.59 10.35 -2.90
C TYR A 107 14.40 11.31 -2.73
N GLU A 108 14.22 12.20 -3.71
CA GLU A 108 13.22 13.27 -3.66
C GLU A 108 11.79 12.73 -3.79
N GLY A 109 10.82 13.52 -3.31
CA GLY A 109 9.40 13.29 -3.54
C GLY A 109 8.72 12.37 -2.53
N THR A 110 7.54 12.79 -2.06
CA THR A 110 6.70 11.99 -1.16
C THR A 110 6.39 10.61 -1.74
N ARG A 111 6.38 9.57 -0.89
CA ARG A 111 6.11 8.17 -1.31
C ARG A 111 4.90 7.55 -0.62
N CYS A 112 4.50 8.08 0.53
CA CYS A 112 3.27 7.71 1.22
C CYS A 112 2.05 7.97 0.33
N THR A 113 1.07 7.07 0.39
CA THR A 113 -0.30 7.31 -0.11
C THR A 113 -1.19 7.68 1.08
N PRO A 114 -1.89 8.82 1.08
CA PRO A 114 -2.77 9.20 2.19
C PRO A 114 -3.83 8.13 2.47
N THR A 115 -4.15 7.87 3.73
CA THR A 115 -5.24 6.97 4.11
C THR A 115 -6.43 7.78 4.57
N PHE A 116 -7.58 7.58 3.95
CA PHE A 116 -8.87 8.15 4.36
C PHE A 116 -9.60 7.20 5.30
N ASP A 117 -10.17 7.73 6.38
CA ASP A 117 -11.10 7.02 7.25
C ASP A 117 -12.03 8.01 7.97
N GLU A 118 -13.34 7.82 7.86
CA GLU A 118 -14.37 8.61 8.56
C GLU A 118 -14.18 10.14 8.50
N GLY A 119 -13.84 10.70 7.33
CA GLY A 119 -13.65 12.15 7.15
C GLY A 119 -12.30 12.69 7.61
N LEU A 120 -11.38 11.81 8.02
CA LEU A 120 -9.99 12.13 8.34
C LEU A 120 -9.05 11.58 7.28
N LEU A 121 -7.94 12.28 7.05
CA LEU A 121 -6.84 11.88 6.18
C LEU A 121 -5.54 11.78 6.97
N PHE A 122 -4.88 10.63 6.87
CA PHE A 122 -3.60 10.36 7.51
C PHE A 122 -2.50 10.35 6.45
N ALA A 123 -1.52 11.22 6.58
CA ALA A 123 -0.42 11.35 5.63
C ALA A 123 0.93 11.39 6.35
N LEU A 124 1.91 10.68 5.78
CA LEU A 124 3.27 10.61 6.32
C LEU A 124 4.26 11.28 5.36
N GLY A 125 4.83 12.39 5.81
CA GLY A 125 5.94 13.06 5.15
C GLY A 125 7.21 12.21 5.21
N GLN A 126 8.08 12.38 4.22
CA GLN A 126 9.29 11.56 4.12
C GLN A 126 10.22 11.66 5.34
N PHE A 127 10.21 12.77 6.09
CA PHE A 127 11.02 12.94 7.30
C PHE A 127 10.30 12.59 8.61
N GLY A 128 9.20 11.84 8.53
CA GLY A 128 8.49 11.29 9.68
C GLY A 128 7.35 12.16 10.19
N ASP A 129 7.05 13.28 9.54
CA ASP A 129 5.88 14.11 9.87
C ASP A 129 4.59 13.35 9.56
N LEU A 130 3.94 12.80 10.58
CA LEU A 130 2.63 12.18 10.49
C LEU A 130 1.58 13.22 10.83
N VAL A 131 0.67 13.49 9.89
CA VAL A 131 -0.42 14.44 10.09
C VAL A 131 -1.76 13.73 9.96
N CYS A 132 -2.74 14.22 10.73
CA CYS A 132 -4.15 13.98 10.51
C CYS A 132 -4.80 15.27 10.04
N LEU A 133 -5.50 15.22 8.92
CA LEU A 133 -6.20 16.34 8.32
C LEU A 133 -7.70 16.04 8.23
N LYS A 134 -8.54 17.07 8.30
CA LYS A 134 -9.94 16.96 7.87
C LYS A 134 -9.97 16.79 6.36
N ALA A 135 -10.70 15.79 5.87
CA ALA A 135 -10.71 15.43 4.46
C ALA A 135 -11.44 16.46 3.57
N ASP A 136 -12.40 17.19 4.14
CA ASP A 136 -13.21 18.16 3.41
C ASP A 136 -12.45 19.44 3.02
N ASN A 137 -11.52 19.89 3.87
CA ASN A 137 -10.86 21.19 3.72
C ASN A 137 -9.33 21.18 3.98
N GLY A 138 -8.75 20.04 4.38
CA GLY A 138 -7.31 19.91 4.61
C GLY A 138 -6.79 20.56 5.90
N GLU A 139 -7.67 20.97 6.82
CA GLU A 139 -7.30 21.53 8.11
C GLU A 139 -6.62 20.46 8.99
N GLU A 140 -5.48 20.79 9.58
CA GLU A 140 -4.75 19.88 10.47
C GLU A 140 -5.51 19.68 11.79
N VAL A 141 -5.77 18.43 12.15
CA VAL A 141 -6.37 18.01 13.41
C VAL A 141 -5.28 17.79 14.46
N TRP A 142 -4.24 17.04 14.09
CA TRP A 142 -3.08 16.78 14.93
C TRP A 142 -1.86 16.41 14.09
N ARG A 143 -0.68 16.48 14.72
CA ARG A 143 0.60 16.12 14.13
C ARG A 143 1.50 15.39 15.13
N LYS A 144 2.28 14.44 14.61
CA LYS A 144 3.39 13.78 15.28
C LYS A 144 4.60 13.73 14.36
N ASN A 145 5.78 13.47 14.92
CA ASN A 145 6.99 13.18 14.18
C ASN A 145 7.58 11.83 14.62
N LEU A 146 7.78 10.90 13.68
CA LEU A 146 8.17 9.53 14.01
C LEU A 146 9.53 9.44 14.72
N VAL A 147 10.45 10.34 14.40
CA VAL A 147 11.77 10.38 15.03
C VAL A 147 11.68 11.06 16.40
N ALA A 148 11.12 12.27 16.45
CA ALA A 148 11.10 13.08 17.67
C ALA A 148 10.20 12.50 18.77
N ASP A 149 9.02 12.00 18.41
CA ASP A 149 8.01 11.56 19.39
C ASP A 149 8.18 10.09 19.79
N PHE A 150 8.74 9.25 18.91
CA PHE A 150 8.77 7.80 19.11
C PHE A 150 10.16 7.17 19.01
N GLY A 151 11.22 7.97 18.87
CA GLY A 151 12.60 7.48 18.77
C GLY A 151 12.89 6.73 17.47
N GLY A 152 12.17 7.09 16.40
CA GLY A 152 12.22 6.45 15.10
C GLY A 152 13.62 6.39 14.48
N GLN A 153 13.86 5.33 13.71
CA GLN A 153 15.09 5.08 12.95
C GLN A 153 14.73 4.76 11.51
N PRO A 154 14.71 5.77 10.62
CA PRO A 154 14.38 5.55 9.21
C PRO A 154 15.53 4.89 8.43
N GLY A 155 15.18 4.29 7.29
CA GLY A 155 16.16 3.82 6.31
C GLY A 155 16.85 4.96 5.55
N GLY A 156 17.80 4.61 4.68
CA GLY A 156 18.60 5.58 3.91
C GLY A 156 17.82 6.48 2.95
N TRP A 157 16.56 6.16 2.63
CA TRP A 157 15.63 7.00 1.85
C TRP A 157 14.46 7.51 2.70
N ASN A 158 14.69 7.68 4.00
CA ASN A 158 13.74 8.12 5.00
C ASN A 158 12.47 7.23 5.06
N TYR A 159 11.29 7.80 5.32
CA TYR A 159 10.02 7.07 5.39
C TYR A 159 9.30 7.02 4.04
N SER A 160 8.54 5.94 3.83
CA SER A 160 7.67 5.80 2.65
C SER A 160 6.43 4.93 2.86
N GLU A 161 6.24 4.35 4.05
CA GLU A 161 5.05 3.56 4.30
C GLU A 161 3.79 4.44 4.19
N SER A 162 2.66 3.81 3.93
CA SER A 162 1.36 4.47 4.00
C SER A 162 0.66 4.08 5.30
N PRO A 163 0.20 5.04 6.13
CA PRO A 163 -0.48 4.74 7.40
C PRO A 163 -1.60 3.72 7.23
N LEU A 164 -1.75 2.84 8.21
CA LEU A 164 -2.86 1.90 8.30
C LEU A 164 -3.86 2.42 9.33
N VAL A 165 -5.14 2.46 8.99
CA VAL A 165 -6.20 2.71 9.98
C VAL A 165 -6.93 1.40 10.24
N ASP A 166 -7.08 1.04 11.51
CA ASP A 166 -7.80 -0.17 11.95
C ASP A 166 -8.34 0.05 13.36
N GLU A 167 -9.62 -0.27 13.58
CA GLU A 167 -10.27 -0.21 14.90
C GLU A 167 -10.03 1.09 15.70
N GLY A 168 -10.25 2.24 15.06
CA GLY A 168 -10.07 3.56 15.71
C GLY A 168 -8.61 4.00 15.89
N LYS A 169 -7.65 3.20 15.43
CA LYS A 169 -6.21 3.46 15.57
C LYS A 169 -5.59 3.79 14.21
N VAL A 170 -4.60 4.67 14.19
CA VAL A 170 -3.69 4.84 13.06
C VAL A 170 -2.33 4.26 13.41
N LEU A 171 -1.79 3.44 12.51
CA LEU A 171 -0.55 2.70 12.68
C LEU A 171 0.49 3.12 11.66
N VAL A 172 1.72 3.27 12.17
CA VAL A 172 2.94 3.54 11.41
C VAL A 172 4.12 2.83 12.08
N THR A 173 5.25 2.79 11.38
CA THR A 173 6.47 2.09 11.72
C THR A 173 7.63 3.09 11.88
N PRO A 174 7.73 3.81 13.01
CA PRO A 174 8.88 4.66 13.29
C PRO A 174 10.21 3.90 13.21
N GLY A 175 10.19 2.61 13.53
CA GLY A 175 11.40 1.81 13.75
C GLY A 175 12.09 2.18 15.06
N GLY A 176 13.16 1.46 15.37
CA GLY A 176 14.09 1.86 16.42
C GLY A 176 13.82 1.29 17.81
N LYS A 177 14.66 1.70 18.77
CA LYS A 177 14.83 1.03 20.08
C LYS A 177 13.66 1.21 21.05
N GLN A 178 12.80 2.20 20.84
CA GLN A 178 11.61 2.39 21.66
C GLN A 178 10.43 1.51 21.23
N GLY A 179 10.57 0.81 20.10
CA GLY A 179 9.57 -0.07 19.51
C GLY A 179 9.23 0.39 18.09
N ALA A 180 9.22 -0.57 17.16
CA ALA A 180 9.27 -0.31 15.74
C ALA A 180 7.92 0.06 15.14
N VAL A 181 6.80 -0.34 15.75
CA VAL A 181 5.44 0.02 15.35
C VAL A 181 4.75 0.78 16.48
N VAL A 182 4.03 1.83 16.12
CA VAL A 182 3.15 2.59 17.03
C VAL A 182 1.71 2.50 16.55
N ALA A 183 0.78 2.47 17.49
CA ALA A 183 -0.62 2.76 17.25
C ALA A 183 -1.01 4.02 18.03
N LEU A 184 -1.65 4.95 17.33
CA LEU A 184 -2.16 6.19 17.88
C LEU A 184 -3.68 6.20 17.77
N ASP A 185 -4.35 6.88 18.68
CA ASP A 185 -5.78 7.17 18.52
C ASP A 185 -5.96 8.01 17.25
N LYS A 186 -6.84 7.58 16.34
CA LYS A 186 -6.97 8.23 15.03
C LYS A 186 -7.48 9.68 15.14
N LYS A 187 -8.25 10.01 16.19
CA LYS A 187 -8.87 11.32 16.36
C LYS A 187 -7.97 12.30 17.11
N THR A 188 -7.19 11.84 18.09
CA THR A 188 -6.37 12.72 18.93
C THR A 188 -4.88 12.65 18.62
N GLY A 189 -4.41 11.57 18.01
CA GLY A 189 -2.99 11.30 17.80
C GLY A 189 -2.26 10.85 19.07
N ASP A 190 -2.99 10.59 20.16
CA ASP A 190 -2.40 10.11 21.41
C ASP A 190 -1.88 8.68 21.26
N LEU A 191 -0.76 8.39 21.93
CA LEU A 191 -0.17 7.06 21.90
C LEU A 191 -1.08 6.04 22.60
N VAL A 192 -1.52 5.03 21.86
CA VAL A 192 -2.26 3.89 22.41
C VAL A 192 -1.27 2.82 22.86
N TRP A 193 -0.36 2.42 21.98
CA TRP A 193 0.74 1.51 22.31
C TRP A 193 1.93 1.67 21.35
N GLN A 194 3.10 1.19 21.77
CA GLN A 194 4.29 1.04 20.94
C GLN A 194 4.91 -0.34 21.18
N SER A 195 5.26 -1.07 20.12
CA SER A 195 5.66 -2.48 20.17
C SER A 195 7.04 -2.69 20.80
N LYS A 196 7.14 -2.76 22.14
CA LYS A 196 8.42 -2.80 22.86
C LYS A 196 9.28 -4.04 22.55
N GLU A 197 8.66 -5.16 22.20
CA GLU A 197 9.34 -6.42 21.88
C GLU A 197 9.89 -6.47 20.43
N PHE A 198 9.53 -5.49 19.61
CA PHE A 198 9.95 -5.39 18.22
C PHE A 198 10.69 -4.07 18.00
N THR A 199 12.00 -4.11 17.80
CA THR A 199 12.88 -2.92 17.78
C THR A 199 13.76 -2.83 16.53
N ASP A 200 13.27 -3.40 15.43
CA ASP A 200 13.91 -3.27 14.12
C ASP A 200 13.80 -1.82 13.62
N ASP A 201 14.73 -1.41 12.76
CA ASP A 201 14.65 -0.10 12.10
C ASP A 201 13.56 -0.10 11.01
N ALA A 202 13.05 1.09 10.69
CA ALA A 202 11.99 1.24 9.72
C ALA A 202 12.47 0.93 8.30
N GLN A 203 11.52 0.48 7.47
CA GLN A 203 11.69 0.30 6.04
C GLN A 203 10.45 0.81 5.31
N TYR A 204 10.35 0.50 4.03
CA TYR A 204 9.41 1.11 3.09
C TYR A 204 8.09 0.32 2.96
N SER A 205 8.02 -0.88 3.55
CA SER A 205 6.83 -1.72 3.56
C SER A 205 5.74 -1.13 4.45
N SER A 206 4.50 -1.23 3.98
CA SER A 206 3.34 -0.78 4.74
C SER A 206 2.60 -1.95 5.38
N LEU A 207 2.18 -1.77 6.64
CA LEU A 207 1.44 -2.76 7.44
C LEU A 207 0.16 -3.27 6.74
N ILE A 208 -0.24 -4.49 7.11
CA ILE A 208 -1.59 -5.03 6.88
C ILE A 208 -2.20 -5.52 8.19
N ALA A 209 -3.52 -5.48 8.31
CA ALA A 209 -4.27 -6.05 9.42
C ALA A 209 -4.98 -7.34 9.00
N ARG A 210 -4.90 -8.40 9.80
CA ARG A 210 -5.49 -9.71 9.49
C ARG A 210 -6.00 -10.40 10.76
N GLU A 211 -7.07 -11.17 10.60
CA GLU A 211 -7.52 -12.13 11.62
C GLU A 211 -6.82 -13.47 11.42
N PHE A 212 -6.23 -14.01 12.48
CA PHE A 212 -5.70 -15.37 12.46
C PHE A 212 -5.54 -15.92 13.88
N GLY A 213 -5.81 -17.22 14.08
CA GLY A 213 -5.69 -17.83 15.41
C GLY A 213 -6.62 -17.20 16.47
N GLY A 214 -7.75 -16.60 16.05
CA GLY A 214 -8.67 -15.90 16.95
C GLY A 214 -8.15 -14.55 17.44
N LYS A 215 -7.16 -13.96 16.75
CA LYS A 215 -6.57 -12.67 17.08
C LYS A 215 -6.53 -11.75 15.85
N ARG A 216 -6.94 -10.50 16.03
CA ARG A 216 -6.58 -9.40 15.14
C ARG A 216 -5.09 -9.12 15.30
N GLN A 217 -4.34 -9.17 14.20
CA GLN A 217 -2.92 -8.92 14.20
C GLN A 217 -2.49 -8.02 13.04
N TYR A 218 -1.45 -7.23 13.29
CA TYR A 218 -0.75 -6.45 12.27
C TYR A 218 0.48 -7.22 11.79
N VAL A 219 0.61 -7.38 10.48
CA VAL A 219 1.79 -7.99 9.86
C VAL A 219 2.68 -6.89 9.30
N GLN A 220 3.96 -6.90 9.69
CA GLN A 220 4.94 -5.93 9.20
C GLN A 220 6.21 -6.60 8.72
N PHE A 221 6.82 -6.01 7.69
CA PHE A 221 8.08 -6.47 7.11
C PHE A 221 9.13 -5.35 7.10
N THR A 222 10.23 -5.58 7.82
CA THR A 222 11.36 -4.65 7.93
C THR A 222 12.60 -5.25 7.26
N LEU A 223 13.75 -4.58 7.40
CA LEU A 223 15.01 -5.06 6.83
C LEU A 223 15.50 -6.35 7.49
N ALA A 224 15.13 -6.59 8.75
CA ALA A 224 15.66 -7.72 9.52
C ALA A 224 14.65 -8.86 9.72
N SER A 225 13.34 -8.57 9.73
CA SER A 225 12.35 -9.59 10.07
C SER A 225 10.96 -9.35 9.48
N VAL A 226 10.16 -10.43 9.50
CA VAL A 226 8.70 -10.38 9.34
C VAL A 226 8.07 -10.71 10.69
N VAL A 227 7.05 -9.95 11.08
CA VAL A 227 6.41 -10.06 12.40
C VAL A 227 4.89 -10.05 12.31
N GLY A 228 4.25 -10.66 13.30
CA GLY A 228 2.84 -10.46 13.64
C GLY A 228 2.72 -9.86 15.03
N ILE A 229 1.92 -8.80 15.15
CA ILE A 229 1.75 -8.00 16.36
C ILE A 229 0.27 -8.00 16.74
N GLU A 230 -0.06 -8.28 18.00
CA GLU A 230 -1.44 -8.25 18.49
C GLU A 230 -2.01 -6.84 18.41
N ALA A 231 -3.18 -6.69 17.79
CA ALA A 231 -3.69 -5.37 17.43
C ALA A 231 -4.12 -4.51 18.63
N SER A 232 -4.58 -5.15 19.71
CA SER A 232 -5.07 -4.48 20.91
C SER A 232 -3.95 -3.99 21.83
N THR A 233 -2.79 -4.66 21.84
CA THR A 233 -1.74 -4.44 22.86
C THR A 233 -0.39 -4.02 22.28
N GLY A 234 -0.13 -4.27 21.00
CA GLY A 234 1.20 -4.08 20.42
C GLY A 234 2.20 -5.19 20.79
N LYS A 235 1.73 -6.27 21.45
CA LYS A 235 2.57 -7.42 21.82
C LYS A 235 2.98 -8.22 20.58
N LEU A 236 4.21 -8.71 20.56
CA LEU A 236 4.68 -9.58 19.48
C LEU A 236 4.04 -10.97 19.63
N LEU A 237 3.34 -11.42 18.58
CA LEU A 237 2.74 -12.76 18.54
C LEU A 237 3.75 -13.77 17.97
N TRP A 238 4.41 -13.40 16.87
CA TRP A 238 5.44 -14.20 16.22
C TRP A 238 6.42 -13.30 15.47
N LYS A 239 7.64 -13.80 15.27
CA LYS A 239 8.71 -13.11 14.53
C LYS A 239 9.60 -14.15 13.86
N THR A 240 9.94 -13.92 12.60
CA THR A 240 10.92 -14.72 11.87
C THR A 240 11.98 -13.83 11.24
N PRO A 241 13.29 -14.17 11.34
CA PRO A 241 14.33 -13.39 10.69
C PRO A 241 14.20 -13.52 9.17
N ARG A 242 14.22 -12.38 8.49
CA ARG A 242 14.23 -12.32 7.04
C ARG A 242 15.00 -11.10 6.55
N LYS A 243 16.33 -11.25 6.46
CA LYS A 243 17.22 -10.16 6.08
C LYS A 243 16.97 -9.71 4.64
N GLY A 244 16.65 -8.43 4.45
CA GLY A 244 16.72 -7.75 3.17
C GLY A 244 18.15 -7.34 2.82
N ARG A 245 18.31 -6.43 1.86
CA ARG A 245 19.63 -5.92 1.44
C ARG A 245 19.68 -4.41 1.38
N THR A 246 19.08 -3.82 0.34
CA THR A 246 19.09 -2.35 0.15
C THR A 246 17.78 -1.73 0.61
N ALA A 247 16.65 -2.36 0.29
CA ALA A 247 15.33 -1.86 0.59
C ALA A 247 14.32 -2.99 0.68
N VAL A 248 13.40 -2.84 1.62
CA VAL A 248 12.22 -3.69 1.79
C VAL A 248 10.98 -2.83 1.54
N VAL A 249 10.35 -3.04 0.37
CA VAL A 249 9.24 -2.20 -0.12
C VAL A 249 7.92 -2.97 -0.21
N SER A 250 7.96 -4.29 -0.46
CA SER A 250 6.72 -5.06 -0.69
C SER A 250 5.86 -5.13 0.58
N THR A 251 4.59 -4.77 0.45
CA THR A 251 3.56 -5.07 1.45
C THR A 251 3.44 -6.59 1.62
N PRO A 252 3.47 -7.14 2.86
CA PRO A 252 3.29 -8.56 3.07
C PRO A 252 1.96 -9.05 2.49
N ILE A 253 1.96 -10.26 1.95
CA ILE A 253 0.73 -10.97 1.57
C ILE A 253 0.43 -11.95 2.70
N PHE A 254 -0.83 -12.00 3.13
CA PHE A 254 -1.28 -12.97 4.12
C PHE A 254 -2.51 -13.71 3.60
N HIS A 255 -2.52 -15.03 3.73
CA HIS A 255 -3.69 -15.87 3.47
C HIS A 255 -3.64 -17.15 4.30
N GLU A 256 -4.66 -17.38 5.12
CA GLU A 256 -4.84 -18.64 5.88
C GLU A 256 -3.60 -19.09 6.66
N GLY A 257 -2.92 -18.16 7.33
CA GLY A 257 -1.70 -18.45 8.08
C GLY A 257 -0.44 -18.47 7.23
N GLN A 258 -0.53 -18.37 5.90
CA GLN A 258 0.64 -18.18 5.05
C GLN A 258 0.99 -16.71 4.88
N VAL A 259 2.26 -16.37 5.06
CA VAL A 259 2.82 -15.03 4.85
C VAL A 259 3.81 -15.09 3.71
N PHE A 260 3.61 -14.27 2.68
CA PHE A 260 4.57 -14.09 1.60
C PHE A 260 5.19 -12.69 1.62
N VAL A 261 6.50 -12.64 1.44
CA VAL A 261 7.27 -11.40 1.34
C VAL A 261 8.29 -11.48 0.21
N SER A 262 8.64 -10.33 -0.37
CA SER A 262 9.68 -10.25 -1.40
C SER A 262 10.58 -9.02 -1.24
N SER A 263 11.85 -9.19 -1.58
CA SER A 263 12.79 -8.08 -1.71
C SER A 263 13.65 -8.24 -2.94
N ALA A 264 13.96 -7.10 -3.53
CA ALA A 264 14.87 -6.93 -4.64
C ALA A 264 16.35 -7.18 -4.28
N TYR A 265 17.26 -6.66 -5.10
CA TYR A 265 18.68 -6.58 -4.82
C TYR A 265 19.34 -7.95 -4.58
N GLY A 266 18.81 -8.99 -5.23
CA GLY A 266 19.33 -10.36 -5.20
C GLY A 266 18.83 -11.19 -4.02
N VAL A 267 17.87 -10.68 -3.24
CA VAL A 267 17.34 -11.37 -2.06
C VAL A 267 16.27 -12.39 -2.44
N GLY A 268 15.22 -12.00 -3.17
CA GLY A 268 14.14 -12.90 -3.59
C GLY A 268 12.91 -12.86 -2.69
N CYS A 269 12.14 -13.95 -2.67
CA CYS A 269 10.89 -14.10 -1.95
C CYS A 269 10.87 -15.31 -1.01
N ASN A 270 10.05 -15.24 0.03
CA ASN A 270 9.88 -16.31 1.02
C ASN A 270 8.40 -16.48 1.34
N GLY A 271 8.04 -17.72 1.62
CA GLY A 271 6.75 -18.10 2.21
C GLY A 271 6.96 -18.62 3.61
N PHE A 272 6.17 -18.14 4.56
CA PHE A 272 6.17 -18.60 5.94
C PHE A 272 4.80 -19.14 6.33
N LYS A 273 4.77 -20.24 7.09
CA LYS A 273 3.57 -20.76 7.73
C LYS A 273 3.54 -20.29 9.18
N VAL A 274 2.56 -19.46 9.51
CA VAL A 274 2.19 -19.12 10.87
C VAL A 274 1.16 -20.14 11.34
N SER A 275 1.38 -20.73 12.50
CA SER A 275 0.44 -21.64 13.15
C SER A 275 0.05 -21.10 14.53
N HIS A 276 -1.14 -21.44 15.00
CA HIS A 276 -1.61 -21.09 16.34
C HIS A 276 -2.14 -22.35 17.02
N SER A 277 -1.54 -22.72 18.15
CA SER A 277 -1.93 -23.85 18.98
C SER A 277 -1.65 -23.55 20.44
N ASP A 278 -2.54 -24.01 21.33
CA ASP A 278 -2.40 -23.85 22.79
C ASP A 278 -2.15 -22.39 23.23
N GLY A 279 -2.77 -21.44 22.53
CA GLY A 279 -2.64 -20.00 22.83
C GLY A 279 -1.31 -19.36 22.40
N SER A 280 -0.47 -20.10 21.64
CA SER A 280 0.84 -19.63 21.18
C SER A 280 0.93 -19.64 19.66
N PHE A 281 1.64 -18.66 19.10
CA PHE A 281 1.93 -18.60 17.67
C PHE A 281 3.34 -19.14 17.40
N SER A 282 3.48 -19.89 16.32
CA SER A 282 4.77 -20.33 15.79
C SER A 282 4.86 -19.98 14.30
N VAL A 283 6.08 -19.87 13.79
CA VAL A 283 6.34 -19.53 12.39
C VAL A 283 7.44 -20.41 11.83
N GLU A 284 7.20 -20.96 10.64
CA GLU A 284 8.11 -21.83 9.90
C GLU A 284 8.31 -21.28 8.48
N GLU A 285 9.53 -21.29 7.96
CA GLU A 285 9.77 -20.99 6.54
C GLU A 285 9.40 -22.20 5.68
N ILE A 286 8.45 -22.02 4.77
CA ILE A 286 8.01 -23.07 3.83
C ILE A 286 8.94 -23.12 2.61
N TYR A 287 9.34 -21.96 2.11
CA TYR A 287 10.24 -21.83 0.97
C TYR A 287 10.98 -20.50 0.95
N ALA A 288 12.13 -20.50 0.29
CA ALA A 288 12.91 -19.33 -0.08
C ALA A 288 13.36 -19.46 -1.54
N ASP A 289 13.06 -18.48 -2.38
CA ASP A 289 13.33 -18.53 -3.81
C ASP A 289 13.70 -17.13 -4.35
N LYS A 290 14.22 -17.04 -5.58
CA LYS A 290 14.54 -15.76 -6.26
C LYS A 290 13.59 -15.41 -7.40
N THR A 291 12.57 -16.22 -7.60
CA THR A 291 11.55 -16.13 -8.66
C THR A 291 10.90 -14.75 -8.66
N ILE A 292 10.44 -14.27 -7.50
CA ILE A 292 9.96 -12.90 -7.33
C ILE A 292 10.97 -12.08 -6.52
N SER A 293 11.67 -11.16 -7.19
CA SER A 293 12.62 -10.21 -6.60
C SER A 293 12.11 -8.77 -6.77
N ASN A 294 11.09 -8.41 -5.99
CA ASN A 294 10.31 -7.18 -6.21
C ASN A 294 11.01 -5.92 -5.69
N HIS A 295 11.09 -4.87 -6.54
CA HIS A 295 11.78 -3.62 -6.22
C HIS A 295 10.89 -2.53 -5.62
N HIS A 296 9.77 -2.20 -6.28
CA HIS A 296 9.01 -0.97 -5.99
C HIS A 296 7.50 -1.26 -5.88
N GLY A 297 7.15 -2.35 -5.19
CA GLY A 297 5.77 -2.80 -5.07
C GLY A 297 5.32 -3.63 -6.27
N GLY A 298 4.13 -4.22 -6.17
CA GLY A 298 3.56 -5.06 -7.23
C GLY A 298 3.79 -6.55 -7.04
N CYS A 299 3.44 -7.07 -5.86
CA CYS A 299 3.16 -8.49 -5.65
C CYS A 299 1.74 -8.58 -5.12
N ILE A 300 0.84 -9.26 -5.84
CA ILE A 300 -0.58 -9.38 -5.50
C ILE A 300 -0.94 -10.85 -5.50
N ARG A 301 -1.72 -11.26 -4.50
CA ARG A 301 -2.32 -12.60 -4.46
C ARG A 301 -3.69 -12.58 -5.13
N VAL A 302 -3.96 -13.55 -6.00
CA VAL A 302 -5.31 -13.86 -6.47
C VAL A 302 -5.48 -15.37 -6.43
N GLY A 303 -6.49 -15.84 -5.67
CA GLY A 303 -6.62 -17.26 -5.36
C GLY A 303 -5.30 -17.82 -4.82
N ASP A 304 -4.91 -19.01 -5.24
CA ASP A 304 -3.71 -19.67 -4.74
C ASP A 304 -2.39 -19.13 -5.32
N TYR A 305 -2.43 -18.08 -6.13
CA TYR A 305 -1.28 -17.58 -6.87
C TYR A 305 -0.86 -16.18 -6.43
N VAL A 306 0.45 -15.94 -6.48
CA VAL A 306 1.07 -14.63 -6.37
C VAL A 306 1.59 -14.21 -7.74
N TYR A 307 1.12 -13.06 -8.20
CA TYR A 307 1.61 -12.37 -9.37
C TYR A 307 2.55 -11.27 -8.93
N GLY A 308 3.75 -11.20 -9.50
CA GLY A 308 4.73 -10.21 -9.07
C GLY A 308 5.74 -9.77 -10.10
N SER A 309 6.06 -8.48 -10.09
CA SER A 309 7.11 -7.92 -10.95
C SER A 309 8.50 -8.21 -10.38
N SER A 310 9.44 -8.60 -11.25
CA SER A 310 10.79 -9.05 -10.90
C SER A 310 11.78 -8.61 -11.98
N SER A 311 12.47 -7.48 -11.75
CA SER A 311 13.44 -6.86 -12.67
C SER A 311 12.94 -6.61 -14.10
N THR A 312 13.13 -7.54 -15.04
CA THR A 312 12.68 -7.44 -16.44
C THR A 312 11.52 -8.39 -16.74
N THR A 313 11.00 -9.05 -15.72
CA THR A 313 10.00 -10.11 -15.83
C THR A 313 8.77 -9.85 -14.98
N LEU A 314 7.63 -10.36 -15.42
CA LEU A 314 6.48 -10.63 -14.57
C LEU A 314 6.44 -12.14 -14.30
N VAL A 315 5.90 -12.51 -13.15
CA VAL A 315 5.95 -13.88 -12.64
C VAL A 315 4.62 -14.25 -12.01
N CYS A 316 4.21 -15.51 -12.21
CA CYS A 316 3.21 -16.18 -11.41
C CYS A 316 3.86 -17.34 -10.64
N MET A 317 3.55 -17.45 -9.35
CA MET A 317 3.94 -18.56 -8.50
C MET A 317 2.79 -18.99 -7.60
N GLU A 318 2.73 -20.26 -7.24
CA GLU A 318 1.80 -20.77 -6.24
C GLU A 318 2.24 -20.31 -4.84
N LEU A 319 1.33 -19.68 -4.09
CA LEU A 319 1.59 -19.17 -2.75
C LEU A 319 1.93 -20.29 -1.78
N LYS A 320 1.29 -21.46 -1.93
CA LYS A 320 1.40 -22.53 -0.94
C LYS A 320 2.77 -23.21 -0.93
N THR A 321 3.32 -23.45 -2.10
CA THR A 321 4.52 -24.26 -2.30
C THR A 321 5.73 -23.45 -2.75
N GLY A 322 5.50 -22.25 -3.28
CA GLY A 322 6.54 -21.45 -3.93
C GLY A 322 6.82 -21.89 -5.37
N GLU A 323 6.08 -22.86 -5.90
CA GLU A 323 6.28 -23.35 -7.27
C GLU A 323 6.00 -22.24 -8.29
N ARG A 324 6.99 -21.96 -9.13
CA ARG A 324 6.84 -21.03 -10.26
C ARG A 324 5.95 -21.66 -11.33
N LYS A 325 4.80 -21.04 -11.63
CA LYS A 325 3.96 -21.43 -12.77
C LYS A 325 4.50 -20.87 -14.08
N TRP A 326 4.79 -19.57 -14.12
CA TRP A 326 5.47 -18.96 -15.26
C TRP A 326 6.32 -17.75 -14.87
N ARG A 327 7.28 -17.45 -15.74
CA ARG A 327 8.11 -16.23 -15.70
C ARG A 327 8.37 -15.79 -17.12
N ALA A 328 7.95 -14.59 -17.46
CA ALA A 328 8.06 -14.05 -18.80
C ALA A 328 8.67 -12.66 -18.77
N ARG A 329 9.35 -12.28 -19.86
CA ARG A 329 9.80 -10.92 -20.07
C ARG A 329 8.56 -10.02 -20.19
N SER A 330 8.55 -8.91 -19.45
CA SER A 330 7.48 -7.92 -19.49
C SER A 330 8.02 -6.56 -19.97
N ALA A 331 7.17 -5.53 -19.98
CA ALA A 331 7.60 -4.13 -20.15
C ALA A 331 8.63 -3.66 -19.11
N GLY A 332 8.87 -4.44 -18.04
CA GLY A 332 9.85 -4.21 -17.00
C GLY A 332 9.25 -4.34 -15.61
N LYS A 333 10.07 -4.09 -14.58
CA LYS A 333 9.61 -3.96 -13.20
C LYS A 333 8.63 -2.81 -13.09
N GLY A 334 7.66 -2.94 -12.20
CA GLY A 334 6.58 -1.97 -12.06
C GLY A 334 5.58 -2.36 -10.99
N SER A 335 4.67 -1.44 -10.71
CA SER A 335 3.52 -1.68 -9.85
C SER A 335 2.42 -2.37 -10.66
N ILE A 336 1.66 -3.25 -10.01
CA ILE A 336 0.51 -3.93 -10.60
C ILE A 336 -0.75 -3.62 -9.81
N LEU A 337 -1.89 -3.71 -10.49
CA LEU A 337 -3.25 -3.67 -9.97
C LEU A 337 -4.02 -4.82 -10.60
N ILE A 338 -4.86 -5.49 -9.82
CA ILE A 338 -5.83 -6.47 -10.33
C ILE A 338 -7.19 -5.81 -10.42
N VAL A 339 -7.86 -5.93 -11.56
CA VAL A 339 -9.22 -5.42 -11.76
C VAL A 339 -9.88 -6.18 -12.90
N ASP A 340 -11.17 -6.50 -12.79
CA ASP A 340 -11.95 -7.13 -13.85
C ASP A 340 -11.27 -8.35 -14.51
N ASP A 341 -10.70 -9.21 -13.66
CA ASP A 341 -9.98 -10.45 -14.04
C ASP A 341 -8.78 -10.22 -14.98
N LYS A 342 -8.15 -9.05 -14.85
CA LYS A 342 -6.97 -8.62 -15.61
C LYS A 342 -5.91 -8.04 -14.68
N ILE A 343 -4.68 -7.98 -15.18
CA ILE A 343 -3.57 -7.29 -14.52
C ILE A 343 -3.26 -6.01 -15.29
N ILE A 344 -3.31 -4.87 -14.60
CA ILE A 344 -2.72 -3.62 -15.10
C ILE A 344 -1.31 -3.51 -14.52
N LEU A 345 -0.30 -3.60 -15.37
CA LEU A 345 1.09 -3.33 -15.04
C LEU A 345 1.46 -1.91 -15.46
N ARG A 346 1.92 -1.09 -14.51
CA ARG A 346 2.62 0.16 -14.82
C ARG A 346 4.11 -0.05 -14.65
N ALA A 347 4.82 -0.20 -15.77
CA ALA A 347 6.25 -0.40 -15.76
C ALA A 347 7.00 0.88 -15.33
N GLU A 348 8.18 0.72 -14.75
CA GLU A 348 9.04 1.81 -14.27
C GLU A 348 9.36 2.84 -15.37
N LYS A 349 9.42 2.40 -16.62
CA LYS A 349 9.65 3.25 -17.80
C LYS A 349 8.40 3.95 -18.33
N GLY A 350 7.25 3.77 -17.71
CA GLY A 350 5.99 4.46 -18.04
C GLY A 350 5.00 3.62 -18.84
N THR A 351 5.46 2.64 -19.60
CA THR A 351 4.59 1.73 -20.36
C THR A 351 3.54 1.11 -19.44
N VAL A 352 2.29 1.20 -19.86
CA VAL A 352 1.15 0.58 -19.17
C VAL A 352 0.70 -0.61 -20.00
N VAL A 353 0.54 -1.76 -19.36
CA VAL A 353 0.21 -3.02 -20.02
C VAL A 353 -1.02 -3.64 -19.35
N LEU A 354 -1.95 -4.11 -20.16
CA LEU A 354 -3.08 -4.94 -19.77
C LEU A 354 -2.76 -6.40 -20.08
N LEU A 355 -2.95 -7.27 -19.10
CA LEU A 355 -2.63 -8.70 -19.20
C LEU A 355 -3.82 -9.53 -18.75
N GLU A 356 -3.94 -10.74 -19.28
CA GLU A 356 -4.86 -11.73 -18.71
C GLU A 356 -4.39 -12.15 -17.30
N LEU A 357 -5.34 -12.36 -16.39
CA LEU A 357 -5.06 -12.89 -15.06
C LEU A 357 -5.17 -14.42 -15.06
N THR A 358 -4.06 -15.08 -15.36
CA THR A 358 -4.01 -16.53 -15.54
C THR A 358 -2.73 -17.13 -14.97
N PRO A 359 -2.79 -18.27 -14.27
CA PRO A 359 -1.60 -19.01 -13.85
C PRO A 359 -0.98 -19.85 -14.96
N GLU A 360 -1.59 -19.96 -16.15
CA GLU A 360 -1.11 -20.80 -17.24
C GLU A 360 0.03 -20.16 -18.04
N ALA A 361 -0.05 -18.85 -18.34
CA ALA A 361 0.97 -18.15 -19.11
C ALA A 361 0.97 -16.63 -18.89
N TYR A 362 2.01 -15.97 -19.38
CA TYR A 362 1.96 -14.52 -19.60
C TYR A 362 1.25 -14.24 -20.92
N VAL A 363 0.13 -13.52 -20.87
CA VAL A 363 -0.64 -13.11 -22.05
C VAL A 363 -0.86 -11.59 -22.00
N GLU A 364 -0.18 -10.87 -22.91
CA GLU A 364 -0.34 -9.43 -23.10
C GLU A 364 -1.52 -9.15 -24.04
N ILE A 365 -2.51 -8.41 -23.53
CA ILE A 365 -3.73 -8.06 -24.26
C ILE A 365 -3.51 -6.76 -25.05
N SER A 366 -3.06 -5.72 -24.36
CA SER A 366 -2.83 -4.39 -24.94
C SER A 366 -1.83 -3.60 -24.12
N LYS A 367 -1.24 -2.56 -24.71
CA LYS A 367 -0.38 -1.62 -24.00
C LYS A 367 -0.46 -0.23 -24.61
N PHE A 368 -0.07 0.78 -23.84
CA PHE A 368 0.09 2.14 -24.33
C PHE A 368 1.20 2.88 -23.59
N GLU A 369 1.64 3.99 -24.18
CA GLU A 369 2.57 4.93 -23.56
C GLU A 369 1.82 6.16 -23.07
N GLN A 370 2.01 6.50 -21.79
CA GLN A 370 1.42 7.69 -21.19
C GLN A 370 1.93 8.96 -21.89
N PRO A 371 1.06 9.88 -22.36
CA PRO A 371 1.48 11.19 -22.84
C PRO A 371 2.10 12.03 -21.72
N ASP A 372 2.95 12.99 -22.10
CA ASP A 372 3.59 13.97 -21.21
C ASP A 372 4.33 13.36 -20.01
N ARG A 373 4.77 12.11 -20.14
CA ARG A 373 5.48 11.38 -19.09
C ARG A 373 6.72 12.15 -18.64
N SER A 374 6.95 12.18 -17.33
CA SER A 374 8.20 12.68 -16.77
C SER A 374 9.37 11.80 -17.20
N LYS A 375 10.61 12.31 -17.11
CA LYS A 375 11.82 11.48 -17.28
C LYS A 375 12.12 10.63 -16.04
N ALA A 376 11.42 10.86 -14.93
CA ALA A 376 11.62 10.13 -13.68
C ALA A 376 11.11 8.68 -13.79
N LYS A 377 11.30 7.92 -12.72
CA LYS A 377 10.77 6.55 -12.62
C LYS A 377 9.27 6.57 -12.34
N ALA A 378 8.50 5.69 -12.97
CA ALA A 378 7.06 5.59 -12.76
C ALA A 378 6.76 4.57 -11.65
N TRP A 379 6.91 4.97 -10.39
CA TRP A 379 6.70 4.07 -9.23
C TRP A 379 5.36 4.25 -8.51
N SER A 380 4.60 5.32 -8.76
CA SER A 380 3.24 5.42 -8.24
C SER A 380 2.39 4.27 -8.77
N HIS A 381 1.62 3.65 -7.88
CA HIS A 381 0.72 2.55 -8.24
C HIS A 381 -0.43 3.06 -9.11
N PRO A 382 -0.86 2.29 -10.13
CA PRO A 382 -2.12 2.56 -10.81
C PRO A 382 -3.29 2.32 -9.86
N VAL A 383 -4.35 3.10 -10.00
CA VAL A 383 -5.61 2.94 -9.26
C VAL A 383 -6.75 2.95 -10.26
N VAL A 384 -7.70 2.03 -10.10
CA VAL A 384 -8.98 2.07 -10.83
C VAL A 384 -10.08 2.33 -9.81
N SER A 385 -10.91 3.31 -10.11
CA SER A 385 -12.05 3.76 -9.32
C SER A 385 -13.11 4.32 -10.27
N ASP A 386 -14.36 3.86 -10.14
CA ASP A 386 -15.50 4.25 -10.98
C ASP A 386 -15.27 4.11 -12.49
N GLY A 387 -14.59 3.04 -12.89
CA GLY A 387 -14.22 2.72 -14.26
C GLY A 387 -13.16 3.65 -14.83
N ILE A 388 -12.44 4.40 -13.99
CA ILE A 388 -11.40 5.34 -14.41
C ILE A 388 -10.05 4.87 -13.88
N LEU A 389 -9.07 4.75 -14.78
CA LEU A 389 -7.68 4.48 -14.44
C LEU A 389 -6.94 5.79 -14.14
N TYR A 390 -6.35 5.87 -12.96
CA TYR A 390 -5.57 7.00 -12.48
C TYR A 390 -4.08 6.66 -12.45
N LEU A 391 -3.27 7.48 -13.14
CA LEU A 391 -1.82 7.35 -13.22
C LEU A 391 -1.15 8.63 -12.75
N LYS A 392 -0.55 8.60 -11.54
CA LYS A 392 0.28 9.71 -11.07
C LYS A 392 1.70 9.61 -11.61
N ASP A 393 2.22 10.69 -12.16
CA ASP A 393 3.60 10.80 -12.63
C ASP A 393 4.21 12.11 -12.14
N GLN A 394 4.93 12.05 -11.01
CA GLN A 394 5.45 13.24 -10.35
C GLN A 394 4.33 14.26 -10.11
N GLY A 395 4.45 15.47 -10.63
CA GLY A 395 3.46 16.54 -10.48
C GLY A 395 2.21 16.40 -11.37
N LEU A 396 2.07 15.30 -12.11
CA LEU A 396 0.94 15.01 -13.00
C LEU A 396 0.04 13.92 -12.43
N LEU A 397 -1.25 14.02 -12.69
CA LEU A 397 -2.21 12.93 -12.55
C LEU A 397 -3.06 12.85 -13.82
N LEU A 398 -3.11 11.67 -14.44
CA LEU A 398 -3.89 11.42 -15.65
C LEU A 398 -5.02 10.45 -15.35
N ALA A 399 -6.20 10.73 -15.89
CA ALA A 399 -7.40 9.90 -15.74
C ALA A 399 -7.85 9.35 -17.10
N TYR A 400 -8.01 8.04 -17.20
CA TYR A 400 -8.39 7.34 -18.44
C TYR A 400 -9.70 6.58 -18.24
N ASP A 401 -10.59 6.67 -19.22
CA ASP A 401 -11.85 5.94 -19.23
C ASP A 401 -11.65 4.46 -19.58
N LEU A 402 -11.99 3.57 -18.64
CA LEU A 402 -11.99 2.12 -18.85
C LEU A 402 -13.39 1.54 -19.05
N ARG A 403 -14.44 2.36 -19.13
CA ARG A 403 -15.82 1.87 -19.31
C ARG A 403 -16.04 1.44 -20.76
N LYS A 404 -16.92 0.44 -20.95
CA LYS A 404 -17.31 -0.07 -22.28
C LYS A 404 -18.23 0.88 -23.05
#